data_AF-A0A9E5WKS0-F1
#
_entry.id   AF-A0A9E5WKS0-F1
#
_cell.length_a   1.000
_cell.length_b   1.000
_cell.length_c   1.000
_cell.angle_alpha   90.00
_cell.angle_beta   90.00
_cell.angle_gamma   90.00
#
_symmetry.space_group_name_H-M   'P 1'
#
loop_
_entity.id
_entity.type
_entity.pdbx_description
1 polymer ?
#
loop_
_entity_poly.entity_id
_entity_poly.type
_entity_poly.pdbx_seq_one_letter_code
_entity_poly.pdbx_strand_id
1 'polypeptide(L)'
;MASSRKKIRQQKREVRRATFLSSLRANFLTGLVVVAPVFLTGFLMWWFIGVIDGWVLPLVPERYQPKPYLGIDIKGYGLVIFLIFTVFIGALAKGFFGRAILGSAERLVDRMPIVRSIYNGLKQIAETVLSQSNSSFEKACLVEYPRKGIWAVAFVATQTKGEALERLPGDKPYLSIFLPTTPNPTSGFLLFLPAEDVIILDMDVETAAKLVISAGLVSPPTKAEMQAKVDAVAKPDA
;
A
#
# COMPACT_ATOMS: atom_id res chain seq x y z
N MET A 1 -24.17 -30.94 61.17
CA MET A 1 -23.52 -31.08 59.84
C MET A 1 -24.47 -30.80 58.63
N ALA A 2 -25.46 -29.91 58.74
CA ALA A 2 -26.41 -29.61 57.65
C ALA A 2 -26.28 -28.20 57.02
N SER A 3 -25.32 -27.39 57.50
CA SER A 3 -25.17 -25.98 57.07
C SER A 3 -24.21 -25.80 55.89
N SER A 4 -23.29 -26.75 55.64
CA SER A 4 -22.22 -26.58 54.65
C SER A 4 -22.63 -26.90 53.20
N ARG A 5 -23.76 -27.62 52.98
CA ARG A 5 -24.21 -28.00 51.62
C ARG A 5 -25.08 -26.94 50.93
N LYS A 6 -25.59 -25.94 51.65
CA LYS A 6 -26.42 -24.87 51.04
C LYS A 6 -25.59 -23.79 50.34
N LYS A 7 -24.34 -23.56 50.74
CA LYS A 7 -23.48 -22.52 50.13
C LYS A 7 -22.96 -22.88 48.73
N ILE A 8 -22.84 -24.17 48.40
CA ILE A 8 -22.31 -24.61 47.09
C ILE A 8 -23.34 -24.46 45.96
N ARG A 9 -24.63 -24.31 46.27
CA ARG A 9 -25.70 -24.16 45.25
C ARG A 9 -26.03 -22.71 44.86
N GLN A 10 -25.57 -21.71 45.61
CA GLN A 10 -25.86 -20.30 45.30
C GLN A 10 -24.83 -19.62 44.39
N GLN A 11 -23.71 -20.26 44.07
CA GLN A 11 -22.69 -19.69 43.19
C GLN A 11 -22.95 -19.96 41.69
N LYS A 12 -24.17 -20.39 41.34
CA LYS A 12 -24.58 -20.71 39.96
C LYS A 12 -25.61 -19.67 39.50
N ARG A 13 -25.20 -18.82 38.54
CA ARG A 13 -25.99 -17.81 37.80
C ARG A 13 -26.24 -16.47 38.50
N GLU A 14 -25.18 -15.69 38.70
CA GLU A 14 -25.30 -14.28 38.31
C GLU A 14 -25.04 -14.22 36.80
N VAL A 15 -26.10 -14.51 36.03
CA VAL A 15 -26.14 -14.07 34.63
C VAL A 15 -26.15 -12.55 34.71
N ARG A 16 -24.98 -11.92 34.51
CA ARG A 16 -24.88 -10.48 34.28
C ARG A 16 -25.89 -10.15 33.19
N ARG A 17 -27.05 -9.61 33.57
CA ARG A 17 -28.00 -9.04 32.63
C ARG A 17 -27.21 -7.96 31.92
N ALA A 18 -26.79 -8.21 30.68
CA ALA A 18 -26.24 -7.16 29.86
C ALA A 18 -27.26 -6.02 29.87
N THR A 19 -26.93 -4.93 30.55
CA THR A 19 -27.81 -3.76 30.64
C THR A 19 -28.16 -3.38 29.20
N PHE A 20 -29.39 -2.96 28.91
CA PHE A 20 -29.80 -2.55 27.56
C PHE A 20 -28.76 -1.61 26.88
N LEU A 21 -28.12 -0.75 27.67
CA LEU A 21 -26.99 0.12 27.27
C LEU A 21 -25.74 -0.65 26.82
N SER A 22 -25.39 -1.77 27.45
CA SER A 22 -24.29 -2.64 27.07
C SER A 22 -24.54 -3.31 25.71
N SER A 23 -25.76 -3.82 25.50
CA SER A 23 -26.16 -4.41 24.21
C SER A 23 -26.24 -3.37 23.10
N LEU A 24 -26.75 -2.17 23.39
CA LEU A 24 -26.79 -1.05 22.43
C LEU A 24 -25.38 -0.59 22.06
N ARG A 25 -24.48 -0.47 23.04
CA ARG A 25 -23.05 -0.15 22.82
C ARG A 25 -22.37 -1.22 21.98
N ALA A 26 -22.58 -2.50 22.27
CA ALA A 26 -22.01 -3.59 21.50
C ALA A 26 -22.50 -3.57 20.04
N ASN A 27 -23.79 -3.38 19.83
CA ASN A 27 -24.38 -3.30 18.49
C ASN A 27 -23.90 -2.06 17.72
N PHE A 28 -23.74 -0.91 18.39
CA PHE A 28 -23.17 0.30 17.78
C PHE A 28 -21.71 0.09 17.36
N LEU A 29 -20.88 -0.51 18.21
CA LEU A 29 -19.47 -0.80 17.88
C LEU A 29 -19.36 -1.79 16.70
N THR A 30 -20.17 -2.85 16.70
CA THR A 30 -20.23 -3.79 15.56
C THR A 30 -20.67 -3.09 14.28
N GLY A 31 -21.72 -2.26 14.35
CA GLY A 31 -22.18 -1.45 13.22
C GLY A 31 -21.10 -0.48 12.72
N LEU A 32 -20.37 0.16 13.63
CA LEU A 32 -19.27 1.05 13.29
C LEU A 32 -18.14 0.32 12.55
N VAL A 33 -17.73 -0.87 13.01
CA VAL A 33 -16.69 -1.66 12.34
C VAL A 33 -17.10 -2.07 10.92
N VAL A 34 -18.39 -2.29 10.68
CA VAL A 34 -18.91 -2.65 9.35
C VAL A 34 -19.05 -1.42 8.43
N VAL A 35 -19.56 -0.31 8.96
CA VAL A 35 -19.85 0.90 8.15
C VAL A 35 -18.61 1.77 7.95
N ALA A 36 -17.69 1.83 8.92
CA ALA A 36 -16.54 2.72 8.88
C ALA A 36 -15.66 2.52 7.63
N PRO A 37 -15.33 1.29 7.17
CA PRO A 37 -14.53 1.10 5.96
C PRO A 37 -15.23 1.65 4.71
N VAL A 38 -16.53 1.41 4.54
CA VAL A 38 -17.31 1.87 3.38
C VAL A 38 -17.46 3.39 3.39
N PHE A 39 -17.72 3.96 4.55
CA PHE A 39 -17.79 5.41 4.70
C PHE A 39 -16.42 6.05 4.43
N LEU A 40 -15.35 5.48 4.98
CA LEU A 40 -13.99 6.00 4.82
C LEU A 40 -13.55 5.97 3.36
N THR A 41 -13.83 4.89 2.62
CA THR A 41 -13.50 4.81 1.19
C THR A 41 -14.28 5.84 0.38
N GLY A 42 -15.58 5.98 0.59
CA GLY A 42 -16.40 6.98 -0.09
C GLY A 42 -15.96 8.41 0.23
N PHE A 43 -15.64 8.69 1.49
CA PHE A 43 -15.11 9.98 1.93
C PHE A 43 -13.76 10.29 1.28
N LEU A 44 -12.82 9.34 1.28
CA LEU A 44 -11.50 9.52 0.68
C LEU A 44 -11.59 9.73 -0.84
N MET A 45 -12.44 8.97 -1.54
CA MET A 45 -12.69 9.18 -2.97
C MET A 45 -13.26 10.57 -3.24
N TRP A 46 -14.28 10.98 -2.47
CA TRP A 46 -14.89 12.30 -2.65
C TRP A 46 -13.89 13.43 -2.37
N TRP A 47 -13.08 13.32 -1.32
CA TRP A 47 -12.02 14.27 -0.99
C TRP A 47 -10.97 14.33 -2.10
N PHE A 48 -10.46 13.19 -2.56
CA PHE A 48 -9.44 13.10 -3.60
C PHE A 48 -9.90 13.70 -4.93
N ILE A 49 -11.12 13.37 -5.36
CA ILE A 49 -11.73 13.94 -6.57
C ILE A 49 -11.86 15.46 -6.43
N GLY A 50 -12.32 15.94 -5.28
CA GLY A 50 -12.45 17.37 -5.01
C GLY A 50 -11.11 18.12 -5.03
N VAL A 51 -10.04 17.50 -4.52
CA VAL A 51 -8.69 18.05 -4.60
C VAL A 51 -8.27 18.20 -6.07
N ILE A 52 -8.40 17.16 -6.89
CA ILE A 52 -8.00 17.23 -8.30
C ILE A 52 -8.82 18.27 -9.06
N ASP A 53 -10.14 18.24 -8.91
CA ASP A 53 -11.03 19.22 -9.54
C ASP A 53 -10.68 20.66 -9.13
N GLY A 54 -10.36 20.89 -7.84
CA GLY A 54 -9.98 22.20 -7.33
C GLY A 54 -8.69 22.76 -7.92
N TRP A 55 -7.75 21.90 -8.33
CA TRP A 55 -6.50 22.32 -8.98
C TRP A 55 -6.65 22.44 -10.50
N VAL A 56 -7.48 21.59 -11.11
CA VAL A 56 -7.59 21.48 -12.57
C VAL A 56 -8.63 22.44 -13.14
N LEU A 57 -9.83 22.54 -12.56
CA LEU A 57 -10.91 23.37 -13.10
C LEU A 57 -10.51 24.85 -13.27
N PRO A 58 -9.75 25.50 -12.35
CA PRO A 58 -9.30 26.87 -12.55
C PRO A 58 -8.37 27.06 -13.76
N LEU A 59 -7.69 26.01 -14.22
CA LEU A 59 -6.83 26.04 -15.40
C LEU A 59 -7.62 25.81 -16.70
N VAL A 60 -8.85 25.31 -16.60
CA VAL A 60 -9.73 25.04 -17.74
C VAL A 60 -10.54 26.30 -18.05
N PRO A 61 -10.47 26.84 -19.28
CA PRO A 61 -11.27 27.98 -19.68
C PRO A 61 -12.76 27.77 -19.40
N GLU A 62 -13.47 28.81 -18.94
CA GLU A 62 -14.88 28.73 -18.54
C GLU A 62 -15.81 28.11 -19.61
N ARG A 63 -15.51 28.32 -20.90
CA ARG A 63 -16.23 27.74 -22.04
C ARG A 63 -16.22 26.21 -22.11
N TYR A 64 -15.28 25.56 -21.43
CA TYR A 64 -15.19 24.09 -21.34
C TYR A 64 -15.62 23.58 -19.97
N GLN A 65 -16.04 24.44 -19.04
CA GLN A 65 -16.59 24.00 -17.77
C GLN A 65 -18.06 23.61 -17.95
N PRO A 66 -18.56 22.56 -17.25
CA PRO A 66 -19.95 22.15 -17.37
C PRO A 66 -20.92 23.12 -16.67
N LYS A 67 -20.41 23.91 -15.71
CA LYS A 67 -21.20 24.82 -14.86
C LYS A 67 -22.06 25.83 -15.63
N PRO A 68 -21.56 26.52 -16.66
CA PRO A 68 -22.36 27.49 -17.42
C PRO A 68 -23.46 26.86 -18.30
N TYR A 69 -23.36 25.56 -18.61
CA TYR A 69 -24.28 24.87 -19.52
C TYR A 69 -25.31 23.99 -18.81
N LEU A 70 -24.91 23.36 -17.70
CA LEU A 70 -25.75 22.39 -16.97
C LEU A 70 -26.28 22.94 -15.65
N GLY A 71 -25.78 24.10 -15.18
CA GLY A 71 -26.16 24.68 -13.89
C GLY A 71 -25.79 23.85 -12.66
N ILE A 72 -25.08 22.72 -12.87
CA ILE A 72 -24.67 21.77 -11.85
C ILE A 72 -23.16 21.55 -11.99
N ASP A 73 -22.43 21.62 -10.88
CA ASP A 73 -21.02 21.24 -10.83
C ASP A 73 -20.90 19.71 -10.81
N ILE A 74 -20.50 19.14 -11.95
CA ILE A 74 -20.21 17.70 -12.06
C ILE A 74 -18.88 17.43 -11.36
N LYS A 75 -18.95 16.82 -10.17
CA LYS A 75 -17.77 16.33 -9.45
C LYS A 75 -17.07 15.24 -10.28
N GLY A 76 -15.76 15.36 -10.44
CA GLY A 76 -14.92 14.48 -11.25
C GLY A 76 -14.65 14.99 -12.67
N TYR A 77 -15.20 16.13 -13.09
CA TYR A 77 -14.93 16.67 -14.42
C TYR A 77 -13.46 17.09 -14.60
N GLY A 78 -12.88 17.73 -13.59
CA GLY A 78 -11.46 18.08 -13.58
C GLY A 78 -10.57 16.83 -13.58
N LEU A 79 -10.94 15.78 -12.85
CA LEU A 79 -10.26 14.49 -12.91
C LEU A 79 -10.23 13.90 -14.33
N VAL A 80 -11.36 13.92 -15.05
CA VAL A 80 -11.42 13.42 -16.44
C VAL A 80 -10.51 14.25 -17.36
N ILE A 81 -10.57 15.58 -17.26
CA ILE A 81 -9.69 16.46 -18.03
C ILE A 81 -8.22 16.18 -17.73
N PHE A 82 -7.88 16.03 -16.45
CA PHE A 82 -6.52 15.72 -16.01
C PHE A 82 -6.00 14.41 -16.61
N LEU A 83 -6.83 13.35 -16.63
CA LEU A 83 -6.48 12.07 -17.24
C LEU A 83 -6.24 12.22 -18.76
N ILE A 84 -7.15 12.89 -19.47
CA ILE A 84 -7.01 13.13 -20.92
C ILE A 84 -5.74 13.94 -21.22
N PHE A 85 -5.51 15.01 -20.46
CA PHE A 85 -4.32 15.84 -20.60
C PHE A 85 -3.04 15.06 -20.36
N THR A 86 -2.99 14.22 -19.32
CA THR A 86 -1.83 13.38 -19.00
C THR A 86 -1.53 12.38 -20.11
N VAL A 87 -2.57 11.73 -20.67
CA VAL A 87 -2.42 10.83 -21.82
C VAL A 87 -1.89 11.59 -23.04
N PHE A 88 -2.42 12.78 -23.30
CA PHE A 88 -1.97 13.62 -24.42
C PHE A 88 -0.49 14.02 -24.29
N ILE A 89 -0.06 14.49 -23.11
CA ILE A 89 1.35 14.81 -22.84
C ILE A 89 2.23 13.56 -23.00
N GLY A 90 1.79 12.41 -22.49
CA GLY A 90 2.50 11.14 -22.65
C GLY A 90 2.64 10.71 -24.12
N ALA A 91 1.61 10.93 -24.94
CA ALA A 91 1.65 10.67 -26.37
C ALA A 91 2.61 11.61 -27.10
N LEU A 92 2.58 12.91 -26.78
CA LEU A 92 3.54 13.88 -27.32
C LEU A 92 4.98 13.50 -26.97
N ALA A 93 5.23 13.11 -25.72
CA ALA A 93 6.56 12.73 -25.25
C ALA A 93 7.17 11.53 -25.99
N LYS A 94 6.37 10.65 -26.61
CA LYS A 94 6.88 9.54 -27.43
C LYS A 94 7.43 10.00 -28.80
N GLY A 95 6.86 11.08 -29.35
CA GLY A 95 7.27 11.64 -30.64
C GLY A 95 8.63 12.34 -30.61
N PHE A 96 9.27 12.48 -31.78
CA PHE A 96 10.55 13.20 -31.91
C PHE A 96 10.45 14.67 -31.47
N PHE A 97 9.38 15.36 -31.89
CA PHE A 97 9.14 16.75 -31.54
C PHE A 97 8.86 16.95 -30.05
N GLY A 98 8.07 16.08 -29.43
CA GLY A 98 7.81 16.15 -27.99
C GLY A 98 9.07 15.90 -27.16
N ARG A 99 9.90 14.92 -27.54
CA ARG A 99 11.21 14.72 -26.89
C ARG A 99 12.10 15.96 -26.95
N ALA A 100 12.12 16.66 -28.09
CA ALA A 100 12.89 17.89 -28.24
C ALA A 100 12.36 19.04 -27.34
N ILE A 101 11.04 19.19 -27.23
CA ILE A 101 10.41 20.18 -26.34
C ILE A 101 10.67 19.85 -24.87
N LEU A 102 10.41 18.61 -24.44
CA LEU A 102 10.65 18.19 -23.06
C LEU A 102 12.12 18.36 -22.69
N GLY A 103 13.05 17.92 -23.55
CA GLY A 103 14.48 18.11 -23.30
C GLY A 103 14.90 19.59 -23.23
N SER A 104 14.23 20.48 -23.97
CA SER A 104 14.48 21.93 -23.88
C SER A 104 13.94 22.53 -22.58
N ALA A 105 12.77 22.08 -22.13
CA ALA A 105 12.20 22.48 -20.84
C ALA A 105 13.08 21.98 -19.68
N GLU A 106 13.59 20.76 -19.74
CA GLU A 106 14.52 20.20 -18.75
C GLU A 106 15.81 21.03 -18.66
N ARG A 107 16.40 21.41 -19.81
CA ARG A 107 17.58 22.29 -19.83
C ARG A 107 17.31 23.66 -19.19
N LEU A 108 16.09 24.17 -19.28
CA LEU A 108 15.71 25.40 -18.60
C LEU A 108 15.68 25.21 -17.08
N VAL A 109 15.13 24.07 -16.62
CA VAL A 109 15.12 23.69 -15.21
C VAL A 109 16.54 23.49 -14.66
N ASP A 110 17.43 22.86 -15.42
CA ASP A 110 18.82 22.60 -15.03
C ASP A 110 19.64 23.88 -14.78
N ARG A 111 19.24 25.00 -15.36
CA ARG A 111 19.86 26.32 -15.14
C ARG A 111 19.45 26.97 -13.82
N MET A 112 18.43 26.45 -13.14
CA MET A 112 17.96 26.99 -11.86
C MET A 112 18.61 26.23 -10.70
N PRO A 113 19.55 26.82 -9.94
CA PRO A 113 20.43 26.10 -9.01
C PRO A 113 19.70 25.35 -7.87
N ILE A 114 18.52 25.81 -7.46
CA ILE A 114 17.69 25.16 -6.41
C ILE A 114 16.66 24.22 -7.04
N VAL A 115 16.00 24.65 -8.12
CA VAL A 115 14.91 23.88 -8.75
C VAL A 115 15.43 22.60 -9.41
N ARG A 116 16.64 22.64 -10.00
CA ARG A 116 17.24 21.50 -10.69
C ARG A 116 17.42 20.28 -9.80
N SER A 117 17.85 20.45 -8.54
CA SER A 117 18.13 19.32 -7.65
C SER A 117 16.84 18.61 -7.24
N ILE A 118 15.81 19.39 -6.94
CA ILE A 118 14.48 18.87 -6.57
C ILE A 118 13.84 18.17 -7.79
N TYR A 119 13.83 18.83 -8.94
CA TYR A 119 13.22 18.28 -10.16
C TYR A 119 13.94 17.01 -10.61
N ASN A 120 15.27 17.03 -10.72
CA ASN A 120 16.03 15.86 -11.18
C ASN A 120 15.97 14.71 -10.18
N GLY A 121 15.96 15.00 -8.87
CA GLY A 121 15.77 13.97 -7.85
C GLY A 121 14.38 13.31 -7.96
N LEU A 122 13.31 14.09 -8.09
CA LEU A 122 11.97 13.56 -8.29
C LEU A 122 11.83 12.79 -9.61
N LYS A 123 12.40 13.32 -10.70
CA LYS A 123 12.41 12.67 -12.02
C LYS A 123 13.11 11.32 -11.95
N GLN A 124 14.30 11.26 -11.33
CA GLN A 124 15.06 10.03 -11.16
C GLN A 124 14.28 8.99 -10.36
N ILE A 125 13.62 9.38 -9.27
CA ILE A 125 12.77 8.46 -8.49
C ILE A 125 11.61 7.96 -9.36
N ALA A 126 10.92 8.84 -10.09
CA ALA A 126 9.81 8.46 -10.97
C ALA A 126 10.27 7.51 -12.09
N GLU A 127 11.38 7.80 -12.76
CA GLU A 127 11.99 6.94 -13.79
C GLU A 127 12.43 5.60 -13.20
N THR A 128 12.97 5.60 -11.98
CA THR A 128 13.35 4.37 -11.28
C THR A 128 12.13 3.53 -10.96
N VAL A 129 11.06 4.10 -10.41
CA VAL A 129 9.82 3.37 -10.10
C VAL A 129 9.15 2.83 -11.37
N LEU A 130 9.11 3.63 -12.44
CA LEU A 130 8.53 3.22 -13.73
C LEU A 130 9.38 2.17 -14.45
N SER A 131 10.71 2.25 -14.37
CA SER A 131 11.61 1.23 -14.95
C SER A 131 11.67 -0.04 -14.10
N GLN A 132 11.39 0.06 -12.80
CA GLN A 132 11.19 -1.05 -11.88
C GLN A 132 9.76 -1.63 -11.93
N SER A 133 8.93 -1.28 -12.91
CA SER A 133 7.62 -1.93 -13.10
C SER A 133 7.75 -3.44 -13.42
N ASN A 134 8.97 -3.94 -13.64
CA ASN A 134 9.31 -5.36 -13.72
C ASN A 134 10.19 -5.86 -12.55
N SER A 135 10.34 -5.11 -11.44
CA SER A 135 11.12 -5.57 -10.28
C SER A 135 10.74 -4.95 -8.91
N SER A 136 9.62 -4.26 -8.79
CA SER A 136 9.17 -3.64 -7.53
C SER A 136 8.74 -4.73 -6.53
N PHE A 137 9.39 -4.79 -5.36
CA PHE A 137 9.05 -5.66 -4.22
C PHE A 137 8.42 -7.00 -4.63
N GLU A 138 9.08 -7.78 -5.48
CA GLU A 138 8.39 -8.89 -6.14
C GLU A 138 7.90 -9.96 -5.16
N LYS A 139 8.58 -10.08 -4.02
CA LYS A 139 8.36 -11.17 -3.08
C LYS A 139 8.50 -10.73 -1.64
N ALA A 140 7.60 -11.25 -0.80
CA ALA A 140 7.80 -11.28 0.63
C ALA A 140 8.85 -12.33 1.00
N CYS A 141 9.61 -12.09 2.04
CA CYS A 141 10.64 -13.01 2.53
C CYS A 141 10.73 -13.01 4.06
N LEU A 142 11.32 -14.06 4.61
CA LEU A 142 11.80 -14.14 5.97
C LEU A 142 13.33 -13.97 5.98
N VAL A 143 13.79 -13.15 6.92
CA VAL A 143 15.22 -12.91 7.16
C VAL A 143 15.51 -13.00 8.65
N GLU A 144 16.72 -13.42 9.01
CA GLU A 144 17.14 -13.39 10.41
C GLU A 144 17.56 -11.97 10.81
N TYR A 145 16.85 -11.35 11.76
CA TYR A 145 17.15 -10.02 12.27
C TYR A 145 16.58 -9.82 13.68
N PRO A 146 17.32 -9.20 14.63
CA PRO A 146 18.66 -8.64 14.50
C PRO A 146 19.80 -9.65 14.75
N ARG A 147 19.46 -10.91 15.10
CA ARG A 147 20.45 -11.98 15.34
C ARG A 147 19.87 -13.34 14.93
N LYS A 148 20.75 -14.35 14.85
CA LYS A 148 20.38 -15.74 14.54
C LYS A 148 19.26 -16.28 15.44
N GLY A 149 18.31 -16.98 14.83
CA GLY A 149 17.12 -17.55 15.48
C GLY A 149 15.97 -16.57 15.72
N ILE A 150 16.09 -15.30 15.30
CA ILE A 150 14.99 -14.32 15.32
C ILE A 150 14.65 -13.97 13.88
N TRP A 151 13.39 -14.18 13.49
CA TRP A 151 12.95 -14.01 12.10
C TRP A 151 12.05 -12.79 11.96
N ALA A 152 12.23 -12.07 10.86
CA ALA A 152 11.40 -10.93 10.50
C ALA A 152 10.88 -11.08 9.07
N VAL A 153 9.62 -10.66 8.87
CA VAL A 153 9.02 -10.54 7.54
C VAL A 153 9.57 -9.27 6.89
N ALA A 154 10.07 -9.40 5.67
CA ALA A 154 10.65 -8.33 4.90
C ALA A 154 10.25 -8.46 3.42
N PHE A 155 10.64 -7.49 2.59
CA PHE A 155 10.30 -7.46 1.18
C PHE A 155 11.56 -7.31 0.32
N VAL A 156 11.68 -8.13 -0.72
CA VAL A 156 12.82 -8.09 -1.64
C VAL A 156 12.64 -6.91 -2.58
N ALA A 157 13.37 -5.81 -2.36
CA ALA A 157 13.27 -4.63 -3.21
C ALA A 157 13.86 -4.87 -4.60
N THR A 158 15.09 -5.38 -4.66
CA THR A 158 15.80 -5.66 -5.92
C THR A 158 17.06 -6.48 -5.66
N GLN A 159 17.73 -6.94 -6.74
CA GLN A 159 19.11 -7.39 -6.64
C GLN A 159 20.03 -6.19 -6.37
N THR A 160 20.94 -6.33 -5.41
CA THR A 160 21.88 -5.26 -5.05
C THR A 160 22.84 -4.99 -6.21
N LYS A 161 23.06 -3.71 -6.53
CA LYS A 161 23.92 -3.24 -7.62
C LYS A 161 24.71 -2.00 -7.19
N GLY A 162 25.74 -1.65 -7.95
CA GLY A 162 26.53 -0.43 -7.76
C GLY A 162 27.51 -0.51 -6.59
N GLU A 163 27.92 0.65 -6.07
CA GLU A 163 28.97 0.77 -5.03
C GLU A 163 28.68 -0.08 -3.79
N ALA A 164 27.40 -0.21 -3.40
CA ALA A 164 27.02 -1.06 -2.27
C ALA A 164 27.44 -2.52 -2.49
N LEU A 165 27.22 -3.07 -3.70
CA LEU A 165 27.63 -4.43 -4.04
C LEU A 165 29.17 -4.57 -4.03
N GLU A 166 29.89 -3.59 -4.58
CA GLU A 166 31.35 -3.62 -4.68
C GLU A 166 32.06 -3.62 -3.32
N ARG A 167 31.40 -3.09 -2.28
CA ARG A 167 31.94 -2.99 -0.92
C ARG A 167 31.46 -4.10 0.02
N LEU A 168 30.47 -4.89 -0.39
CA LEU A 168 29.96 -5.99 0.41
C LEU A 168 30.93 -7.18 0.38
N PRO A 169 31.05 -7.93 1.50
CA PRO A 169 32.01 -9.02 1.58
C PRO A 169 31.57 -10.23 0.74
N GLY A 170 32.52 -10.79 0.00
CA GLY A 170 32.34 -12.01 -0.79
C GLY A 170 31.77 -11.78 -2.19
N ASP A 171 32.16 -12.66 -3.12
CA ASP A 171 31.66 -12.65 -4.50
C ASP A 171 30.38 -13.49 -4.61
N LYS A 172 29.30 -12.98 -4.00
CA LYS A 172 27.99 -13.65 -3.95
C LYS A 172 26.88 -12.69 -4.37
N PRO A 173 25.75 -13.19 -4.89
CA PRO A 173 24.60 -12.34 -5.16
C PRO A 173 24.01 -11.82 -3.84
N TYR A 174 23.86 -10.50 -3.74
CA TYR A 174 23.18 -9.83 -2.64
C TYR A 174 21.80 -9.33 -3.06
N LEU A 175 20.88 -9.33 -2.10
CA LEU A 175 19.54 -8.78 -2.24
C LEU A 175 19.40 -7.53 -1.37
N SER A 176 18.77 -6.50 -1.95
CA SER A 176 18.34 -5.31 -1.24
C SER A 176 16.97 -5.61 -0.61
N ILE A 177 16.94 -5.74 0.70
CA ILE A 177 15.76 -6.14 1.48
C ILE A 177 15.24 -4.94 2.26
N PHE A 178 13.95 -4.63 2.14
CA PHE A 178 13.26 -3.67 2.99
C PHE A 178 12.64 -4.39 4.18
N LEU A 179 13.15 -4.09 5.38
CA LEU A 179 12.61 -4.57 6.64
C LEU A 179 11.70 -3.49 7.26
N PRO A 180 10.37 -3.63 7.17
CA PRO A 180 9.43 -2.63 7.69
C PRO A 180 9.36 -2.64 9.22
N THR A 181 8.91 -1.53 9.80
CA THR A 181 8.46 -1.47 11.19
C THR A 181 6.99 -1.88 11.32
N THR A 182 6.60 -2.52 12.43
CA THR A 182 5.20 -2.82 12.75
C THR A 182 4.64 -1.78 13.72
N PRO A 183 3.35 -1.40 13.61
CA PRO A 183 2.39 -1.73 12.56
C PRO A 183 2.50 -0.84 11.31
N ASN A 184 3.40 0.14 11.29
CA ASN A 184 3.49 1.12 10.20
C ASN A 184 4.61 0.78 9.20
N PRO A 185 4.30 0.22 8.02
CA PRO A 185 5.30 -0.21 7.04
C PRO A 185 5.86 0.94 6.19
N THR A 186 5.55 2.21 6.53
CA THR A 186 6.12 3.37 5.84
C THR A 186 7.56 3.68 6.27
N SER A 187 8.02 3.07 7.35
CA SER A 187 9.40 3.17 7.86
C SER A 187 10.01 1.78 8.01
N GLY A 188 11.34 1.72 8.04
CA GLY A 188 12.08 0.48 8.12
C GLY A 188 13.56 0.65 7.88
N PHE A 189 14.23 -0.49 7.68
CA PHE A 189 15.64 -0.57 7.34
C PHE A 189 15.81 -1.09 5.92
N LEU A 190 16.79 -0.55 5.20
CA LEU A 190 17.33 -1.18 4.01
C LEU A 190 18.49 -2.09 4.44
N LEU A 191 18.33 -3.38 4.23
CA LEU A 191 19.33 -4.40 4.53
C LEU A 191 19.89 -4.96 3.22
N PHE A 192 21.19 -5.26 3.20
CA PHE A 192 21.83 -6.01 2.14
C PHE A 192 22.18 -7.38 2.68
N LEU A 193 21.55 -8.42 2.15
CA LEU A 193 21.73 -9.79 2.62
C LEU A 193 22.18 -10.69 1.46
N PRO A 194 23.10 -11.65 1.69
CA PRO A 194 23.37 -12.71 0.72
C PRO A 194 22.07 -13.41 0.33
N ALA A 195 21.87 -13.74 -0.94
CA ALA A 195 20.64 -14.38 -1.41
C ALA A 195 20.37 -15.73 -0.71
N GLU A 196 21.41 -16.41 -0.23
CA GLU A 196 21.34 -17.66 0.53
C GLU A 196 20.72 -17.51 1.95
N ASP A 197 20.79 -16.30 2.54
CA ASP A 197 20.28 -16.01 3.88
C ASP A 197 18.81 -15.51 3.87
N VAL A 198 18.19 -15.47 2.69
CA VAL A 198 16.84 -14.94 2.48
C VAL A 198 15.88 -16.07 2.10
N ILE A 199 14.86 -16.30 2.93
CA ILE A 199 13.83 -17.30 2.66
C ILE A 199 12.65 -16.61 1.96
N ILE A 200 12.48 -16.88 0.68
CA ILE A 200 11.34 -16.37 -0.09
C ILE A 200 10.04 -17.06 0.35
N LEU A 201 9.02 -16.26 0.64
CA LEU A 201 7.69 -16.74 1.00
C LEU A 201 6.84 -16.97 -0.25
N ASP A 202 5.96 -17.96 -0.19
CA ASP A 202 4.98 -18.24 -1.26
C ASP A 202 3.79 -17.24 -1.27
N MET A 203 3.58 -16.50 -0.18
CA MET A 203 2.48 -15.52 -0.08
C MET A 203 2.78 -14.26 -0.91
N ASP A 204 1.72 -13.60 -1.37
CA ASP A 204 1.87 -12.31 -2.03
C ASP A 204 2.29 -11.20 -1.05
N VAL A 205 2.80 -10.11 -1.63
CA VAL A 205 3.27 -8.93 -0.91
C VAL A 205 2.15 -8.29 -0.09
N GLU A 206 0.92 -8.29 -0.62
CA GLU A 206 -0.25 -7.72 0.05
C GLU A 206 -0.59 -8.49 1.33
N THR A 207 -0.58 -9.81 1.29
CA THR A 207 -0.84 -10.67 2.45
C THR A 207 0.25 -10.54 3.49
N ALA A 208 1.52 -10.49 3.08
CA ALA A 208 2.62 -10.21 3.99
C ALA A 208 2.50 -8.81 4.63
N ALA A 209 2.13 -7.79 3.86
CA ALA A 209 1.90 -6.45 4.38
C ALA A 209 0.76 -6.41 5.41
N LYS A 210 -0.34 -7.14 5.19
CA LYS A 210 -1.42 -7.30 6.18
C LYS A 210 -0.92 -7.91 7.50
N LEU A 211 -0.05 -8.91 7.43
CA LEU A 211 0.56 -9.51 8.62
C LEU A 211 1.40 -8.47 9.39
N VAL A 212 2.23 -7.69 8.70
CA VAL A 212 3.05 -6.62 9.30
C VAL A 212 2.18 -5.51 9.90
N ILE A 213 1.18 -5.01 9.16
CA ILE A 213 0.30 -3.92 9.60
C ILE A 213 -0.55 -4.33 10.79
N SER A 214 -1.00 -5.58 10.81
CA SER A 214 -1.77 -6.12 11.93
C SER A 214 -0.93 -6.49 13.15
N ALA A 215 0.39 -6.23 13.12
CA ALA A 215 1.33 -6.63 14.16
C ALA A 215 1.26 -8.13 14.51
N GLY A 216 1.05 -8.98 13.49
CA GLY A 216 0.95 -10.43 13.67
C GLY A 216 -0.45 -10.96 13.99
N LEU A 217 -1.48 -10.11 14.10
CA LEU A 217 -2.83 -10.54 14.46
C LEU A 217 -3.59 -11.21 13.31
N VAL A 218 -3.23 -10.91 12.05
CA VAL A 218 -3.80 -11.56 10.88
C VAL A 218 -2.81 -12.60 10.35
N SER A 219 -3.17 -13.87 10.45
CA SER A 219 -2.37 -14.97 9.91
C SER A 219 -2.63 -15.17 8.41
N PRO A 220 -1.59 -15.09 7.56
CA PRO A 220 -1.67 -15.52 6.17
C PRO A 220 -2.09 -16.99 6.06
N PRO A 221 -2.87 -17.37 5.03
CA PRO A 221 -3.14 -18.77 4.75
C PRO A 221 -1.84 -19.51 4.40
N THR A 222 -1.72 -20.75 4.85
CA THR A 222 -0.62 -21.63 4.50
C THR A 222 -0.67 -22.02 3.02
N LYS A 223 0.47 -22.49 2.48
CA LYS A 223 0.53 -23.00 1.09
C LYS A 223 -0.53 -24.08 0.82
N ALA A 224 -0.75 -24.98 1.78
CA ALA A 224 -1.76 -26.02 1.66
C ALA A 224 -3.18 -25.45 1.57
N GLU A 225 -3.50 -24.41 2.35
CA GLU A 225 -4.80 -23.74 2.30
C GLU A 225 -4.99 -22.92 1.02
N MET A 226 -3.92 -22.31 0.51
CA MET A 226 -3.95 -21.64 -0.79
C MET A 226 -4.20 -22.63 -1.92
N GLN A 227 -3.50 -23.78 -1.93
CA GLN A 227 -3.69 -24.82 -2.94
C GLN A 227 -5.07 -25.45 -2.87
N ALA A 228 -5.57 -25.75 -1.65
CA ALA A 228 -6.91 -26.31 -1.48
C ALA A 228 -8.01 -25.36 -1.99
N LYS A 229 -7.83 -24.03 -1.86
CA LYS A 229 -8.76 -23.04 -2.43
C LYS A 229 -8.70 -23.02 -3.95
N VAL A 230 -7.50 -23.09 -4.54
CA VAL A 230 -7.35 -23.16 -6.01
C VAL A 230 -7.99 -24.42 -6.56
N ASP A 231 -7.76 -25.57 -5.92
CA ASP A 231 -8.31 -26.86 -6.34
C ASP A 231 -9.85 -26.90 -6.19
N ALA A 232 -10.39 -26.25 -5.15
CA ALA A 232 -11.83 -26.13 -4.94
C ALA A 232 -12.51 -25.21 -5.98
N VAL A 233 -11.84 -24.15 -6.43
CA VAL A 233 -12.34 -23.27 -7.49
C VAL A 233 -12.20 -23.91 -8.88
N ALA A 234 -11.17 -24.74 -9.08
CA ALA A 234 -10.92 -25.45 -10.34
C ALA A 234 -11.83 -26.69 -10.56
N LYS A 235 -12.54 -27.16 -9.52
CA LYS A 235 -13.58 -28.20 -9.62
C LYS A 235 -14.97 -27.66 -9.26
N PRO A 236 -15.58 -26.79 -10.07
CA PRO A 236 -16.97 -26.39 -9.85
C PRO A 236 -17.89 -27.41 -10.52
N ASP A 237 -18.09 -28.59 -9.92
CA ASP A 237 -19.03 -29.67 -10.31
C ASP A 237 -18.34 -30.95 -10.84
N ALA A 238 -18.29 -31.95 -9.96
CA ALA A 238 -18.33 -33.37 -10.30
C ALA A 238 -19.38 -34.04 -9.40
#